data_AF-A0A9W7C7E5-F1
#
_entry.id   AF-A0A9W7C7E5-F1
#
_cell.length_a   1.000
_cell.length_b   1.000
_cell.length_c   1.000
_cell.angle_alpha   90.00
_cell.angle_beta   90.00
_cell.angle_gamma   90.00
#
_symmetry.space_group_name_H-M   'P 1'
#
loop_
_entity.id
_entity.type
_entity.pdbx_description
1 polymer ?
#
loop_
_entity_poly.entity_id
_entity_poly.type
_entity_poly.pdbx_seq_one_letter_code
_entity_poly.pdbx_strand_id
1 'polypeptide(L)'
;ILDLTFGFGSDSLLLLAASTPSSPVTVHGTERDPRVYALSSRALADQPTLSPVLSLRLADVTRGDDDDDDDDDAAAGGGKDPTVVYVDAMFPARRRSRSRAKGPMELLRVLHSTDTQDDEIRGRMEEEGRRMLEFGMRTARERVVCKRPKGAEPMGGVKPDFQVGKKGANIRYDVYIT
;
A
#
# COMPACT_ATOMS: atom_id res chain seq x y z
N ILE A 1 -1.03 -11.57 2.86
CA ILE A 1 -1.26 -10.11 2.92
C ILE A 1 -1.04 -9.57 1.51
N LEU A 2 -1.94 -8.74 1.01
CA LEU A 2 -1.77 -8.00 -0.25
C LEU A 2 -1.39 -6.55 0.09
N ASP A 3 -0.18 -6.11 -0.27
CA ASP A 3 0.29 -4.74 -0.11
C ASP A 3 0.05 -3.96 -1.41
N LEU A 4 -0.91 -3.03 -1.40
CA LEU A 4 -1.30 -2.28 -2.60
C LEU A 4 -0.31 -1.17 -2.98
N THR A 5 0.63 -0.86 -2.11
CA THR A 5 1.54 0.29 -2.22
C THR A 5 2.96 -0.14 -1.87
N PHE A 6 3.45 -1.17 -2.57
CA PHE A 6 4.68 -1.85 -2.20
C PHE A 6 5.88 -0.91 -2.08
N GLY A 7 6.05 0.04 -2.99
CA GLY A 7 7.18 0.97 -3.00
C GLY A 7 8.51 0.23 -3.03
N PHE A 8 9.36 0.50 -2.04
CA PHE A 8 10.62 -0.23 -1.82
C PHE A 8 10.50 -1.41 -0.85
N GLY A 9 9.28 -1.84 -0.52
CA GLY A 9 9.01 -3.06 0.25
C GLY A 9 9.35 -2.98 1.74
N SER A 10 9.59 -1.80 2.29
CA SER A 10 10.01 -1.66 3.70
C SER A 10 8.99 -2.23 4.69
N ASP A 11 7.71 -1.88 4.54
CA ASP A 11 6.65 -2.41 5.41
C ASP A 11 6.36 -3.88 5.12
N SER A 12 6.35 -4.27 3.84
CA SER A 12 6.24 -5.66 3.41
C SER A 12 7.31 -6.57 4.03
N LEU A 13 8.57 -6.14 4.06
CA LEU A 13 9.66 -6.89 4.71
C LEU A 13 9.51 -6.95 6.23
N LEU A 14 9.00 -5.88 6.87
CA LEU A 14 8.70 -5.90 8.31
C LEU A 14 7.56 -6.87 8.65
N LEU A 15 6.52 -6.93 7.82
CA LEU A 15 5.42 -7.90 7.97
C LEU A 15 5.94 -9.34 7.86
N LEU A 16 6.84 -9.61 6.92
CA LEU A 16 7.48 -10.92 6.78
C LEU A 16 8.41 -11.24 7.97
N ALA A 17 9.14 -10.25 8.48
CA ALA A 17 10.01 -10.44 9.64
C ALA A 17 9.22 -10.78 10.93
N ALA A 18 7.93 -10.42 10.99
CA ALA A 18 7.03 -10.81 12.06
C ALA A 18 6.44 -12.23 11.92
N SER A 19 6.70 -12.90 10.79
CA SER A 19 6.28 -14.28 10.54
C SER A 19 6.88 -15.24 11.56
N THR A 20 6.06 -16.16 12.06
CA THR A 20 6.50 -17.25 12.97
C THR A 20 6.10 -18.60 12.40
N PRO A 21 6.71 -19.72 12.85
CA PRO A 21 6.30 -21.05 12.39
C PRO A 21 4.82 -21.37 12.66
N SER A 22 4.23 -20.80 13.71
CA SER A 22 2.82 -20.98 14.06
C SER A 22 1.88 -20.00 13.35
N SER A 23 2.41 -18.94 12.76
CA SER A 23 1.66 -17.91 12.05
C SER A 23 2.48 -17.42 10.86
N PRO A 24 2.60 -18.24 9.79
CA PRO A 24 3.37 -17.86 8.62
C PRO A 24 2.72 -16.68 7.90
N VAL A 25 3.54 -15.72 7.48
CA VAL A 25 3.12 -14.57 6.68
C VAL A 25 3.68 -14.71 5.27
N THR A 26 2.78 -14.57 4.29
CA THR A 26 3.11 -14.38 2.88
C THR A 26 2.64 -13.00 2.45
N VAL A 27 3.45 -12.29 1.67
CA VAL A 27 3.16 -10.97 1.16
C VAL A 27 3.17 -10.99 -0.37
N HIS A 28 2.10 -10.46 -0.96
CA HIS A 28 2.01 -10.14 -2.37
C HIS A 28 1.97 -8.61 -2.47
N GLY A 29 2.97 -8.01 -3.08
CA GLY A 29 3.04 -6.56 -3.30
C GLY A 29 2.59 -6.18 -4.69
N THR A 30 1.92 -5.05 -4.83
CA THR A 30 1.70 -4.36 -6.10
C THR A 30 2.40 -3.01 -6.09
N GLU A 31 3.03 -2.68 -7.21
CA GLU A 31 3.58 -1.35 -7.47
C GLU A 31 3.06 -0.87 -8.82
N ARG A 32 2.65 0.39 -8.92
CA ARG A 32 2.10 0.97 -10.15
C ARG A 32 3.17 1.69 -10.98
N ASP A 33 4.19 2.25 -10.32
CA ASP A 33 5.26 2.95 -11.02
C ASP A 33 6.25 1.93 -11.60
N PRO A 34 6.38 1.82 -12.94
CA PRO A 34 7.24 0.82 -13.55
C PRO A 34 8.72 0.98 -13.18
N ARG A 35 9.16 2.18 -12.81
CA ARG A 35 10.55 2.45 -12.39
C ARG A 35 10.79 1.90 -10.98
N VAL A 36 9.86 2.15 -10.06
CA VAL A 36 9.92 1.63 -8.69
C VAL A 36 9.79 0.11 -8.71
N TYR A 37 8.86 -0.42 -9.50
CA TYR A 37 8.72 -1.86 -9.73
C TYR A 37 10.03 -2.47 -10.24
N ALA A 38 10.66 -1.89 -11.27
CA ALA A 38 11.91 -2.43 -11.82
C ALA A 38 13.05 -2.46 -10.79
N LEU A 39 13.19 -1.41 -9.97
CA LEU A 39 14.18 -1.35 -8.90
C LEU A 39 13.90 -2.40 -7.81
N SER A 40 12.66 -2.48 -7.33
CA SER A 40 12.25 -3.37 -6.26
C SER A 40 12.27 -4.84 -6.68
N SER A 41 11.78 -5.15 -7.88
CA SER A 41 11.81 -6.51 -8.45
C SER A 41 13.23 -7.00 -8.65
N ARG A 42 14.14 -6.15 -9.13
CA ARG A 42 15.56 -6.49 -9.24
C ARG A 42 16.18 -6.81 -7.88
N ALA A 43 15.93 -5.96 -6.88
CA ALA A 43 16.43 -6.18 -5.53
C ALA A 43 15.89 -7.49 -4.92
N LEU A 44 14.61 -7.82 -5.17
CA LEU A 44 14.00 -9.07 -4.73
C LEU A 44 14.57 -10.30 -5.44
N ALA A 45 14.86 -10.20 -6.73
CA ALA A 45 15.48 -11.28 -7.50
C ALA A 45 16.88 -11.65 -6.98
N ASP A 46 17.61 -10.67 -6.43
CA ASP A 46 18.90 -10.90 -5.77
C ASP A 46 18.76 -11.52 -4.36
N GLN A 47 17.53 -11.80 -3.90
CA GLN A 47 17.18 -12.39 -2.60
C GLN A 47 16.30 -13.65 -2.76
N PRO A 48 16.84 -14.78 -3.25
CA PRO A 48 16.04 -15.96 -3.59
C PRO A 48 15.31 -16.59 -2.40
N THR A 49 15.76 -16.35 -1.17
CA THR A 49 15.11 -16.81 0.06
C THR A 49 13.77 -16.10 0.34
N LEU A 50 13.55 -14.91 -0.24
CA LEU A 50 12.32 -14.15 -0.08
C LEU A 50 11.25 -14.56 -1.10
N SER A 51 11.64 -15.02 -2.30
CA SER A 51 10.72 -15.36 -3.39
C SER A 51 9.53 -16.27 -3.00
N PRO A 52 9.70 -17.30 -2.13
CA PRO A 52 8.57 -18.15 -1.73
C PRO A 52 7.51 -17.44 -0.86
N VAL A 53 7.88 -16.35 -0.18
CA VAL A 53 7.04 -15.66 0.81
C VAL A 53 6.75 -14.21 0.43
N LEU A 54 7.47 -13.66 -0.55
CA LEU A 54 7.34 -12.32 -1.04
C LEU A 54 7.34 -12.32 -2.56
N SER A 55 6.26 -11.80 -3.15
CA SER A 55 6.19 -11.54 -4.59
C SER A 55 5.82 -10.08 -4.84
N LEU A 56 6.21 -9.56 -6.00
CA LEU A 56 5.92 -8.20 -6.43
C LEU A 56 5.40 -8.24 -7.87
N ARG A 57 4.33 -7.50 -8.14
CA ARG A 57 3.74 -7.34 -9.48
C ARG A 57 3.61 -5.87 -9.84
N LEU A 58 3.73 -5.57 -11.14
CA LEU A 58 3.39 -4.27 -11.70
C LEU A 58 1.87 -4.23 -11.89
N ALA A 59 1.15 -3.42 -11.12
CA ALA A 59 -0.29 -3.29 -11.20
C ALA A 59 -0.75 -1.92 -10.67
N ASP A 60 -1.81 -1.36 -11.27
CA ASP A 60 -2.45 -0.13 -10.82
C ASP A 60 -3.90 -0.40 -10.43
N VAL A 61 -4.10 -0.67 -9.13
CA VAL A 61 -5.41 -0.97 -8.54
C VAL A 61 -6.33 0.27 -8.41
N THR A 62 -5.89 1.42 -8.90
CA THR A 62 -6.67 2.68 -8.86
C THR A 62 -7.38 2.99 -10.17
N ARG A 63 -7.07 2.27 -11.26
CA ARG A 63 -7.84 2.37 -12.50
C ARG A 63 -9.18 1.66 -12.27
N GLY A 64 -10.27 2.39 -12.51
CA GLY A 64 -11.61 1.87 -12.29
C GLY A 64 -11.96 0.79 -13.31
N ASP A 65 -12.84 -0.11 -12.89
CA ASP A 65 -13.50 -1.14 -13.70
C ASP A 65 -14.44 -0.43 -14.71
N ASP A 66 -13.90 0.22 -15.75
CA ASP A 66 -14.69 0.58 -16.96
C ASP A 66 -14.66 -0.58 -18.00
N ASP A 67 -13.89 -1.63 -17.73
CA ASP A 67 -13.93 -2.88 -18.46
C ASP A 67 -14.57 -3.94 -17.55
N ASP A 68 -15.79 -4.36 -17.92
CA ASP A 68 -16.48 -5.58 -17.49
C ASP A 68 -15.67 -6.83 -17.92
N ASP A 69 -14.41 -6.95 -17.48
CA ASP A 69 -13.66 -8.18 -17.64
C ASP A 69 -13.44 -8.80 -16.26
N ASP A 70 -13.93 -10.04 -16.15
CA ASP A 70 -13.77 -11.00 -15.05
C ASP A 70 -12.28 -11.33 -14.74
N ASP A 71 -11.44 -10.32 -14.54
CA ASP A 71 -10.05 -10.44 -14.10
C ASP A 71 -9.98 -10.49 -12.56
N ASP A 72 -10.83 -11.33 -11.96
CA ASP A 72 -10.67 -11.84 -10.58
C ASP A 72 -9.30 -12.56 -10.40
N ASP A 73 -8.60 -12.86 -11.49
CA ASP A 73 -7.23 -13.40 -11.51
C ASP A 73 -6.13 -12.34 -11.30
N ALA A 74 -6.44 -11.04 -11.41
CA ALA A 74 -5.43 -9.97 -11.23
C ALA A 74 -5.02 -9.78 -9.76
N ALA A 75 -5.89 -10.13 -8.81
CA ALA A 75 -5.67 -9.90 -7.38
C ALA A 75 -4.94 -11.05 -6.66
N ALA A 76 -4.91 -12.25 -7.24
CA ALA A 76 -4.41 -13.44 -6.57
C ALA A 76 -3.30 -14.10 -7.40
N GLY A 77 -2.04 -13.88 -7.00
CA GLY A 77 -1.00 -14.84 -7.31
C GLY A 77 -1.34 -16.19 -6.66
N GLY A 78 -2.17 -17.01 -7.32
CA GLY A 78 -2.60 -18.32 -6.88
C GLY A 78 -3.91 -18.36 -6.07
N GLY A 79 -5.04 -17.98 -6.68
CA GLY A 79 -6.37 -18.57 -6.44
C GLY A 79 -7.01 -18.46 -5.05
N LYS A 80 -6.57 -17.57 -4.16
CA LYS A 80 -7.28 -17.26 -2.91
C LYS A 80 -7.21 -15.78 -2.59
N ASP A 81 -8.35 -15.21 -2.23
CA ASP A 81 -8.44 -13.82 -1.77
C ASP A 81 -7.54 -13.59 -0.54
N PRO A 82 -6.86 -12.43 -0.47
CA PRO A 82 -5.96 -12.11 0.62
C PRO A 82 -6.70 -12.03 1.95
N THR A 83 -6.11 -12.58 3.01
CA THR A 83 -6.65 -12.41 4.38
C THR A 83 -6.72 -10.94 4.80
N VAL A 84 -5.67 -10.19 4.45
CA VAL A 84 -5.52 -8.77 4.79
C VAL A 84 -5.02 -8.02 3.57
N VAL A 85 -5.64 -6.88 3.30
CA VAL A 85 -5.14 -5.87 2.36
C VAL A 85 -4.49 -4.74 3.15
N TYR A 86 -3.30 -4.33 2.73
CA TYR A 86 -2.50 -3.28 3.35
C TYR A 86 -2.29 -2.12 2.37
N VAL A 87 -2.44 -0.89 2.86
CA VAL A 87 -2.30 0.34 2.05
C VAL A 87 -1.53 1.42 2.82
N ASP A 88 -0.43 1.90 2.25
CA ASP A 88 0.35 3.07 2.68
C ASP A 88 0.47 4.06 1.51
N ALA A 89 -0.67 4.62 1.10
CA ALA A 89 -0.66 5.67 0.08
C ALA A 89 0.10 6.89 0.62
N MET A 90 1.17 7.29 -0.09
CA MET A 90 1.97 8.45 0.27
C MET A 90 1.16 9.75 0.05
N PHE A 91 0.37 10.16 1.05
CA PHE A 91 -0.35 11.44 0.97
C PHE A 91 0.61 12.62 1.14
N PRO A 92 0.42 13.71 0.38
CA PRO A 92 1.22 14.91 0.51
C PRO A 92 0.98 15.51 1.89
N ALA A 93 2.06 15.91 2.55
CA ALA A 93 1.97 16.55 3.85
C ALA A 93 1.17 17.86 3.73
N ARG A 94 0.17 18.04 4.57
CA ARG A 94 -0.56 19.31 4.71
C ARG A 94 0.42 20.36 5.25
N ARG A 95 1.02 21.13 4.33
CA ARG A 95 1.99 22.23 4.56
C ARG A 95 3.42 21.76 4.92
N ARG A 96 4.42 22.35 4.25
CA ARG A 96 5.89 22.22 4.46
C ARG A 96 6.27 21.45 5.73
N SER A 97 6.41 20.13 5.62
CA SER A 97 6.98 19.34 6.71
C SER A 97 8.44 19.78 6.89
N ARG A 98 8.78 20.35 8.05
CA ARG A 98 10.18 20.67 8.41
C ARG A 98 11.10 19.44 8.44
N SER A 99 10.53 18.23 8.46
CA SER A 99 11.24 16.99 8.21
C SER A 99 11.18 16.66 6.72
N ARG A 100 12.17 17.14 5.96
CA ARG A 100 12.45 16.57 4.63
C ARG A 100 12.72 15.07 4.84
N ALA A 101 12.00 14.19 4.12
CA ALA A 101 12.42 12.80 4.09
C ALA A 101 13.89 12.76 3.65
N LYS A 102 14.70 11.93 4.30
CA LYS A 102 16.10 11.74 3.92
C LYS A 102 16.20 10.41 3.18
N GLY A 103 16.97 10.37 2.09
CA GLY A 103 17.32 9.13 1.41
C GLY A 103 16.18 8.52 0.58
N PRO A 104 15.88 7.21 0.68
CA PRO A 104 14.97 6.50 -0.24
C PRO A 104 13.55 7.08 -0.32
N MET A 105 13.02 7.62 0.77
CA MET A 105 11.69 8.24 0.80
C MET A 105 11.62 9.59 0.08
N GLU A 106 12.75 10.30 -0.09
CA GLU A 106 12.78 11.49 -0.96
C GLU A 106 12.76 11.06 -2.43
N LEU A 107 13.50 10.00 -2.78
CA LEU A 107 13.50 9.46 -4.14
C LEU A 107 12.12 8.95 -4.55
N LEU A 108 11.42 8.17 -3.71
CA LEU A 108 10.05 7.72 -4.00
C LEU A 108 9.10 8.88 -4.27
N ARG A 109 9.20 9.96 -3.47
CA ARG A 109 8.38 11.16 -3.70
C ARG A 109 8.68 11.82 -5.04
N VAL A 110 9.96 11.92 -5.43
CA VAL A 110 10.36 12.50 -6.71
C VAL A 110 9.91 11.62 -7.88
N LEU A 111 10.00 10.30 -7.75
CA LEU A 111 9.51 9.37 -8.77
C LEU A 111 7.98 9.46 -8.89
N HIS A 112 7.26 9.53 -7.78
CA HIS A 112 5.79 9.56 -7.79
C HIS A 112 5.20 10.97 -7.97
N SER A 113 5.99 12.04 -7.85
CA SER A 113 5.52 13.41 -8.07
C SER A 113 5.26 13.65 -9.55
N THR A 114 4.06 14.08 -9.87
CA THR A 114 3.73 14.68 -11.16
C THR A 114 3.83 16.20 -11.02
N ASP A 115 4.34 16.91 -12.03
CA ASP A 115 4.54 18.37 -12.05
C ASP A 115 3.21 19.16 -12.08
N THR A 116 2.32 18.93 -11.12
CA THR A 116 0.98 19.52 -11.05
C THR A 116 0.77 20.27 -9.74
N GLN A 117 -0.22 21.16 -9.69
CA GLN A 117 -0.48 22.02 -8.54
C GLN A 117 -0.95 21.22 -7.30
N ASP A 118 -0.56 21.69 -6.11
CA ASP A 118 -0.72 20.97 -4.83
C ASP A 118 -2.17 20.51 -4.52
N ASP A 119 -3.18 21.31 -4.87
CA ASP A 119 -4.58 21.00 -4.55
C ASP A 119 -5.19 19.93 -5.48
N GLU A 120 -4.87 19.95 -6.77
CA GLU A 120 -5.31 18.93 -7.72
C GLU A 120 -4.67 17.57 -7.41
N ILE A 121 -3.39 17.57 -7.02
CA ILE A 121 -2.69 16.36 -6.57
C ILE A 121 -3.41 15.78 -5.35
N ARG A 122 -3.80 16.62 -4.40
CA ARG A 122 -4.49 16.16 -3.18
C ARG A 122 -5.84 15.51 -3.51
N GLY A 123 -6.64 16.13 -4.36
CA GLY A 123 -7.93 15.57 -4.79
C GLY A 123 -7.77 14.22 -5.47
N ARG A 124 -6.83 14.12 -6.42
CA ARG A 124 -6.54 12.85 -7.10
C ARG A 124 -6.05 11.76 -6.14
N MET A 125 -5.14 12.09 -5.21
CA MET A 125 -4.63 11.12 -4.24
C MET A 125 -5.69 10.68 -3.22
N GLU A 126 -6.60 11.58 -2.82
CA GLU A 126 -7.75 11.22 -1.98
C GLU A 126 -8.68 10.25 -2.70
N GLU A 127 -8.94 10.48 -3.99
CA GLU A 127 -9.71 9.57 -4.84
C GLU A 127 -9.01 8.22 -5.06
N GLU A 128 -7.70 8.22 -5.36
CA GLU A 128 -6.89 7.01 -5.46
C GLU A 128 -6.96 6.19 -4.17
N GLY A 129 -6.79 6.85 -3.01
CA GLY A 129 -6.92 6.20 -1.71
C GLY A 129 -8.31 5.62 -1.47
N ARG A 130 -9.38 6.30 -1.92
CA ARG A 130 -10.74 5.77 -1.87
C ARG A 130 -10.88 4.50 -2.72
N ARG A 131 -10.38 4.51 -3.95
CA ARG A 131 -10.42 3.34 -4.85
C ARG A 131 -9.64 2.16 -4.30
N MET A 132 -8.46 2.38 -3.73
CA MET A 132 -7.68 1.34 -3.04
C MET A 132 -8.44 0.76 -1.84
N LEU A 133 -9.12 1.60 -1.05
CA LEU A 133 -9.94 1.14 0.06
C LEU A 133 -11.11 0.29 -0.45
N GLU A 134 -11.84 0.75 -1.47
CA GLU A 134 -12.97 0.02 -2.06
C GLU A 134 -12.54 -1.33 -2.64
N PHE A 135 -11.43 -1.36 -3.39
CA PHE A 135 -10.82 -2.61 -3.83
C PHE A 135 -10.51 -3.52 -2.64
N GLY A 136 -9.80 -3.00 -1.63
CA GLY A 136 -9.44 -3.77 -0.45
C GLY A 136 -10.65 -4.34 0.29
N MET A 137 -11.74 -3.58 0.39
CA MET A 137 -12.98 -4.01 1.04
C MET A 137 -13.70 -5.12 0.25
N ARG A 138 -13.56 -5.15 -1.08
CA ARG A 138 -14.09 -6.22 -1.93
C ARG A 138 -13.24 -7.49 -1.86
N THR A 139 -11.92 -7.37 -1.76
CA THR A 139 -11.00 -8.51 -1.90
C THR A 139 -10.51 -9.10 -0.57
N ALA A 140 -10.43 -8.33 0.52
CA ALA A 140 -9.89 -8.83 1.78
C ALA A 140 -10.88 -9.75 2.51
N ARG A 141 -10.40 -10.88 3.05
CA ARG A 141 -11.26 -11.82 3.79
C ARG A 141 -11.56 -11.40 5.23
N GLU A 142 -10.66 -10.66 5.87
CA GLU A 142 -10.85 -10.25 7.27
C GLU A 142 -10.81 -8.75 7.46
N ARG A 143 -9.87 -8.05 6.81
CA ARG A 143 -9.68 -6.61 7.04
C ARG A 143 -8.82 -5.91 5.99
N VAL A 144 -9.06 -4.62 5.88
CA VAL A 144 -8.17 -3.64 5.24
C VAL A 144 -7.45 -2.83 6.31
N VAL A 145 -6.15 -2.63 6.15
CA VAL A 145 -5.31 -1.85 7.05
C VAL A 145 -4.65 -0.71 6.29
N CYS A 146 -4.99 0.53 6.66
CA CYS A 146 -4.48 1.73 6.03
C CYS A 146 -3.53 2.46 6.97
N LYS A 147 -2.25 2.59 6.60
CA LYS A 147 -1.27 3.41 7.31
C LYS A 147 -1.56 4.90 7.05
N ARG A 148 -1.61 5.70 8.12
CA ARG A 148 -1.96 7.13 8.06
C ARG A 148 -1.09 7.95 9.00
N PRO A 149 -0.70 9.19 8.62
CA PRO A 149 -0.18 10.14 9.57
C PRO A 149 -1.18 10.42 10.70
N LYS A 150 -0.68 10.70 11.90
CA LYS A 150 -1.54 11.10 13.01
C LYS A 150 -2.23 12.43 12.69
N GLY A 151 -3.55 12.49 12.80
CA GLY A 151 -4.35 13.69 12.50
C GLY A 151 -4.73 13.90 11.03
N ALA A 152 -4.26 13.04 10.11
CA ALA A 152 -4.85 12.98 8.76
C ALA A 152 -6.30 12.48 8.84
N GLU A 153 -7.16 12.89 7.91
CA GLU A 153 -8.49 12.29 7.76
C GLU A 153 -8.38 10.76 7.54
N PRO A 154 -9.44 9.98 7.79
CA PRO A 154 -9.49 8.59 7.34
C PRO A 154 -9.33 8.44 5.82
N MET A 155 -8.93 7.24 5.38
CA MET A 155 -8.80 6.96 3.94
C MET A 155 -10.19 6.95 3.28
N GLY A 156 -10.31 7.60 2.13
CA GLY A 156 -11.59 7.73 1.41
C GLY A 156 -12.70 8.46 2.19
N GLY A 157 -12.39 9.14 3.30
CA GLY A 157 -13.39 9.73 4.18
C GLY A 157 -14.26 8.71 4.94
N VAL A 158 -13.92 7.42 4.87
CA VAL A 158 -14.66 6.35 5.52
C VAL A 158 -14.14 6.17 6.93
N LYS A 159 -15.03 6.13 7.93
CA LYS A 159 -14.63 5.92 9.32
C LYS A 159 -14.14 4.48 9.52
N PRO A 160 -12.93 4.26 10.08
CA PRO A 160 -12.46 2.90 10.40
C PRO A 160 -13.19 2.33 11.62
N ASP A 161 -13.32 1.01 11.68
CA ASP A 161 -13.89 0.30 12.83
C ASP A 161 -13.06 0.54 14.09
N PHE A 162 -11.74 0.49 13.95
CA PHE A 162 -10.81 0.87 15.00
C PHE A 162 -9.48 1.36 14.45
N GLN A 163 -8.70 1.99 15.31
CA GLN A 163 -7.39 2.55 14.97
C GLN A 163 -6.34 1.98 15.90
N VAL A 164 -5.20 1.57 15.33
CA VAL A 164 -4.04 1.07 16.08
C VAL A 164 -2.92 2.10 15.98
N GLY A 165 -2.39 2.54 17.12
CA GLY A 165 -1.29 3.51 17.13
C GLY A 165 -0.55 3.53 18.47
N LYS A 166 0.77 3.69 18.42
CA LYS A 166 1.59 3.84 19.63
C LYS A 166 1.49 5.28 20.15
N LYS A 167 1.36 5.45 21.47
CA LYS A 167 1.39 6.76 22.11
C LYS A 167 2.70 7.48 21.76
N GLY A 168 2.60 8.69 21.21
CA GLY A 168 3.74 9.51 20.77
C GLY A 168 4.24 9.22 19.34
N ALA A 169 3.73 8.19 18.65
CA ALA A 169 4.05 7.98 17.24
C ALA A 169 3.31 8.98 16.34
N ASN A 170 3.93 9.32 15.21
CA ASN A 170 3.33 10.19 14.19
C ASN A 170 2.55 9.42 13.11
N ILE A 171 2.39 8.11 13.30
CA ILE A 171 1.72 7.17 12.41
C ILE A 171 0.64 6.44 13.22
N ARG A 172 -0.48 6.17 12.58
CA ARG A 172 -1.54 5.26 13.03
C ARG A 172 -1.92 4.32 11.89
N TYR A 173 -2.63 3.26 12.22
CA TYR A 173 -3.21 2.32 11.27
C TYR A 173 -4.72 2.33 11.46
N ASP A 174 -5.43 2.77 10.42
CA ASP A 174 -6.89 2.70 10.34
C ASP A 174 -7.26 1.28 9.89
N VAL A 175 -8.12 0.58 10.62
CA VAL A 175 -8.51 -0.81 10.34
C VAL A 175 -10.00 -0.87 10.03
N TYR A 176 -10.32 -1.52 8.90
CA TYR A 176 -11.68 -1.74 8.40
C TYR A 176 -11.92 -3.24 8.34
N ILE A 177 -12.97 -3.74 8.98
CA ILE A 177 -13.36 -5.15 8.94
C ILE A 177 -14.20 -5.40 7.68
N THR A 178 -13.94 -6.51 6.99
CA THR A 178 -14.65 -6.91 5.78
C THR A 178 -15.73 -7.97 6.03
#